data_AF-A0A0G2I7V3-F1
#
_entry.id   AF-A0A0G2I7V3-F1
#
_cell.length_a   1.000
_cell.length_b   1.000
_cell.length_c   1.000
_cell.angle_alpha   90.00
_cell.angle_beta   90.00
_cell.angle_gamma   90.00
#
_symmetry.space_group_name_H-M   'P 1'
#
loop_
_entity.id
_entity.type
_entity.pdbx_description
1 polymer ?
#
loop_
_entity_poly.entity_id
_entity_poly.type
_entity_poly.pdbx_seq_one_letter_code
_entity_poly.pdbx_strand_id
1 'polypeptide(L)'
;MADARHRSMSNAPKFTDRTYEQREADAKVNGPMIQRARVVSSILTAKYLKAKSIFDKYHEYDVDQAFVPTTTGEPCWREDADPWLRIRETLPEFLEDYTRIIVESGGEITGEGLQNLAVALVRVARAEWEGAGRDKKALDKAFEQEILALVERLKTEFKLPEAPDAVDGEDDGEEEEEEVVVEGKA
;
A
#
# COMPACT_ATOMS: atom_id res chain seq x y z
N MET A 1 -25.87 -13.38 -54.78
CA MET A 1 -25.84 -12.65 -53.50
C MET A 1 -25.40 -13.64 -52.44
N ALA A 2 -24.15 -13.56 -51.99
CA ALA A 2 -23.61 -14.43 -50.96
C ALA A 2 -23.97 -13.87 -49.59
N ASP A 3 -24.54 -14.74 -48.75
CA ASP A 3 -25.09 -14.47 -47.43
C ASP A 3 -24.06 -13.78 -46.51
N ALA A 4 -24.39 -12.55 -46.08
CA ALA A 4 -23.53 -11.70 -45.27
C ALA A 4 -23.63 -12.01 -43.76
N ARG A 5 -24.01 -13.23 -43.37
CA ARG A 5 -24.25 -13.63 -41.97
C ARG A 5 -23.14 -14.45 -41.30
N HIS A 6 -21.94 -14.49 -41.89
CA HIS A 6 -20.78 -15.21 -41.31
C HIS A 6 -19.52 -14.33 -41.06
N ARG A 7 -19.67 -13.01 -40.86
CA ARG A 7 -18.53 -12.12 -40.62
C ARG A 7 -18.55 -11.41 -39.25
N SER A 8 -18.96 -12.11 -38.21
CA SER A 8 -18.77 -11.64 -36.84
C SER A 8 -18.42 -12.83 -35.96
N MET A 9 -17.54 -12.63 -34.97
CA MET A 9 -16.87 -13.62 -34.11
C MET A 9 -15.45 -14.01 -34.58
N SER A 10 -14.44 -13.13 -34.41
CA SER A 10 -13.04 -13.56 -34.10
C SER A 10 -12.01 -12.44 -33.88
N ASN A 11 -12.41 -11.19 -33.59
CA ASN A 11 -11.46 -10.14 -33.16
C ASN A 11 -11.49 -9.86 -31.64
N ALA A 12 -12.04 -10.77 -30.84
CA ALA A 12 -11.69 -10.79 -29.42
C ALA A 12 -10.22 -11.20 -29.33
N PRO A 13 -9.34 -10.46 -28.62
CA PRO A 13 -7.98 -10.93 -28.38
C PRO A 13 -8.09 -12.33 -27.79
N LYS A 14 -7.57 -13.32 -28.53
CA LYS A 14 -7.58 -14.71 -28.08
C LYS A 14 -6.77 -14.73 -26.80
N PHE A 15 -7.44 -14.85 -25.66
CA PHE A 15 -6.80 -15.21 -24.40
C PHE A 15 -6.29 -16.62 -24.61
N THR A 16 -5.08 -16.77 -25.14
CA THR A 16 -4.44 -18.07 -25.24
C THR A 16 -4.24 -18.54 -23.81
N ASP A 17 -4.87 -19.65 -23.44
CA ASP A 17 -4.70 -20.24 -22.11
C ASP A 17 -3.21 -20.45 -21.86
N ARG A 18 -2.68 -19.79 -20.83
CA ARG A 18 -1.27 -19.92 -20.45
C ARG A 18 -1.01 -21.38 -20.08
N THR A 19 0.11 -21.93 -20.55
CA THR A 19 0.57 -23.27 -20.16
C THR A 19 0.88 -23.30 -18.66
N TYR A 20 0.86 -24.49 -18.05
CA TYR A 20 1.22 -24.66 -16.64
C TYR A 20 2.63 -24.13 -16.34
N GLU A 21 3.60 -24.43 -17.20
CA GLU A 21 4.98 -23.96 -17.09
C GLU A 21 5.09 -22.43 -17.15
N GLN A 22 4.30 -21.77 -18.01
CA GLN A 22 4.24 -20.31 -18.06
C GLN A 22 3.63 -19.72 -16.78
N ARG A 23 2.57 -20.33 -16.24
CA ARG A 23 1.98 -19.88 -14.96
C ARG A 23 2.93 -20.09 -13.79
N GLU A 24 3.69 -21.18 -13.78
CA GLU A 24 4.67 -21.47 -12.73
C GLU A 24 5.88 -20.52 -12.83
N ALA A 25 6.34 -20.21 -14.05
CA ALA A 25 7.37 -19.20 -14.29
C ALA A 25 6.90 -17.81 -13.87
N ASP A 26 5.67 -17.42 -14.26
CA ASP A 26 5.05 -16.15 -13.85
C ASP A 26 4.88 -16.09 -12.32
N ALA A 27 4.46 -17.18 -11.67
CA ALA A 27 4.30 -17.24 -10.22
C ALA A 27 5.63 -17.15 -9.48
N LYS A 28 6.72 -17.70 -10.05
CA LYS A 28 8.08 -17.56 -9.51
C LYS A 28 8.61 -16.14 -9.68
N VAL A 29 8.42 -15.54 -10.86
CA VAL A 29 8.82 -14.16 -11.15
C VAL A 29 8.05 -13.19 -10.26
N ASN A 30 6.73 -13.34 -10.17
CA ASN A 30 5.84 -12.45 -9.40
C ASN A 30 5.74 -12.82 -7.92
N GLY A 31 6.43 -13.87 -7.46
CA GLY A 31 6.35 -14.36 -6.08
C GLY A 31 6.56 -13.27 -5.02
N PRO A 32 7.60 -12.41 -5.15
CA PRO A 32 7.81 -11.28 -4.24
C PRO A 32 6.65 -10.27 -4.25
N MET A 33 6.15 -9.92 -5.44
CA MET A 33 5.00 -9.02 -5.59
C MET A 33 3.74 -9.60 -4.93
N ILE A 34 3.49 -10.90 -5.11
CA ILE A 34 2.34 -11.61 -4.54
C ILE A 34 2.46 -11.69 -3.01
N GLN A 35 3.65 -11.98 -2.49
CA GLN A 35 3.92 -12.00 -1.04
C GLN A 35 3.70 -10.61 -0.42
N ARG A 36 4.25 -9.59 -1.06
CA ARG A 36 4.06 -8.19 -0.69
C ARG A 36 2.58 -7.81 -0.68
N ALA A 37 1.87 -8.06 -1.78
CA ALA A 37 0.42 -7.83 -1.87
C ALA A 37 -0.34 -8.58 -0.78
N ARG A 38 0.04 -9.82 -0.46
CA ARG A 38 -0.62 -10.63 0.58
C ARG A 38 -0.40 -10.06 1.99
N VAL A 39 0.85 -9.75 2.36
CA VAL A 39 1.19 -9.17 3.67
C VAL A 39 0.53 -7.81 3.82
N VAL A 40 0.58 -7.00 2.77
CA VAL A 40 -0.03 -5.67 2.72
C VAL A 40 -1.56 -5.78 2.83
N SER A 41 -2.22 -6.63 2.03
CA SER A 41 -3.67 -6.86 2.13
C SER A 41 -4.11 -7.35 3.51
N SER A 42 -3.27 -8.09 4.24
CA SER A 42 -3.61 -8.56 5.58
C SER A 42 -3.71 -7.46 6.64
N ILE A 43 -3.07 -6.30 6.39
CA ILE A 43 -3.09 -5.16 7.31
C ILE A 43 -3.94 -3.99 6.83
N LEU A 44 -4.31 -3.96 5.54
CA LEU A 44 -4.88 -2.79 4.87
C LEU A 44 -6.39 -2.63 5.12
N THR A 45 -6.75 -1.96 6.22
CA THR A 45 -8.06 -1.31 6.38
C THR A 45 -8.20 -0.09 5.44
N ALA A 46 -9.42 0.43 5.28
CA ALA A 46 -9.70 1.59 4.43
C ALA A 46 -8.80 2.82 4.76
N LYS A 47 -8.48 3.02 6.05
CA LYS A 47 -7.57 4.09 6.50
C LYS A 47 -6.16 3.93 5.92
N TYR A 48 -5.61 2.73 5.96
CA TYR A 48 -4.26 2.46 5.44
C TYR A 48 -4.23 2.45 3.91
N LEU A 49 -5.28 1.97 3.25
CA LEU A 49 -5.42 2.05 1.79
C LEU A 49 -5.37 3.51 1.31
N LYS A 50 -6.08 4.39 2.01
CA LYS A 50 -6.05 5.82 1.72
C LYS A 50 -4.67 6.42 1.94
N ALA A 51 -4.02 6.13 3.07
CA ALA A 51 -2.67 6.61 3.36
C ALA A 51 -1.66 6.15 2.29
N LYS A 52 -1.66 4.85 1.98
CA LYS A 52 -0.83 4.26 0.93
C LYS A 52 -1.05 4.94 -0.42
N SER A 53 -2.30 5.11 -0.83
CA SER A 53 -2.62 5.75 -2.11
C SER A 53 -2.13 7.20 -2.18
N ILE A 54 -2.19 7.96 -1.09
CA ILE A 54 -1.66 9.33 -1.05
C ILE A 54 -0.13 9.31 -1.23
N PHE A 55 0.57 8.43 -0.51
CA PHE A 55 2.03 8.33 -0.57
C PHE A 55 2.55 7.83 -1.91
N ASP A 56 1.89 6.82 -2.49
CA ASP A 56 2.23 6.30 -3.82
C ASP A 56 2.05 7.38 -4.90
N LYS A 57 0.95 8.14 -4.85
CA LYS A 57 0.68 9.23 -5.80
C LYS A 57 1.73 10.33 -5.72
N TYR A 58 2.16 10.69 -4.51
CA TYR A 58 3.21 11.71 -4.34
C TYR A 58 4.53 11.28 -5.00
N HIS A 59 4.90 10.01 -4.87
CA HIS A 59 6.13 9.47 -5.47
C HIS A 59 5.96 9.01 -6.91
N GLU A 60 4.79 9.20 -7.52
CA GLU A 60 4.43 8.61 -8.82
C GLU A 60 4.76 7.11 -8.90
N TYR A 61 4.57 6.40 -7.78
CA TYR A 61 5.06 5.05 -7.59
C TYR A 61 4.05 4.00 -8.06
N ASP A 62 4.57 3.05 -8.85
CA ASP A 62 3.85 1.87 -9.34
C ASP A 62 4.72 0.63 -9.09
N VAL A 63 4.18 -0.33 -8.32
CA VAL A 63 4.86 -1.60 -7.98
C VAL A 63 5.28 -2.38 -9.22
N ASP A 64 4.45 -2.37 -10.27
CA ASP A 64 4.74 -3.12 -11.49
C ASP A 64 5.90 -2.48 -12.27
N GLN A 65 6.04 -1.15 -12.21
CA GLN A 65 7.17 -0.42 -12.78
C GLN A 65 8.46 -0.58 -11.97
N ALA A 66 8.34 -0.87 -10.67
CA ALA A 66 9.51 -1.16 -9.81
C ALA A 66 10.08 -2.57 -10.05
N PHE A 67 9.32 -3.44 -10.71
CA PHE A 67 9.61 -4.86 -10.91
C PHE A 67 9.99 -5.22 -12.37
N VAL A 68 10.59 -4.28 -13.11
CA VAL A 68 11.00 -4.56 -14.50
C VAL A 68 12.07 -5.65 -14.51
N PRO A 69 11.99 -6.70 -15.34
CA PRO A 69 13.06 -7.69 -15.47
C PRO A 69 14.35 -7.04 -15.97
N THR A 70 15.47 -7.33 -15.32
CA THR A 70 16.78 -6.95 -15.88
C THR A 70 17.04 -7.72 -17.17
N THR A 71 17.88 -7.17 -18.06
CA THR A 71 18.38 -7.89 -19.24
C THR A 71 19.14 -9.18 -18.89
N THR A 72 19.49 -9.38 -17.61
CA THR A 72 20.19 -10.56 -17.09
C THR A 72 19.24 -11.66 -16.59
N GLY A 73 17.92 -11.49 -16.66
CA GLY A 73 16.94 -12.53 -16.32
C GLY A 73 16.65 -12.68 -14.83
N GLU A 74 17.22 -11.82 -13.99
CA GLU A 74 16.85 -11.69 -12.59
C GLU A 74 15.77 -10.61 -12.46
N PRO A 75 14.69 -10.83 -11.67
CA PRO A 75 13.71 -9.78 -11.41
C PRO A 75 14.42 -8.62 -10.71
N CYS A 76 14.62 -7.45 -11.37
CA CYS A 76 15.04 -6.27 -10.60
C CYS A 76 13.82 -5.65 -9.99
N TRP A 77 13.69 -5.97 -8.72
CA TRP A 77 13.22 -4.99 -7.78
C TRP A 77 14.27 -3.88 -7.71
N ARG A 78 13.94 -2.68 -8.19
CA ARG A 78 14.80 -1.51 -8.04
C ARG A 78 14.66 -1.01 -6.62
N GLU A 79 15.47 -1.56 -5.71
CA GLU A 79 15.43 -1.17 -4.30
C GLU A 79 15.68 0.34 -4.10
N ASP A 80 16.43 0.93 -5.03
CA ASP A 80 16.70 2.36 -5.13
C ASP A 80 15.50 3.17 -5.65
N ALA A 81 14.61 2.56 -6.43
CA ALA A 81 13.41 3.24 -6.94
C ALA A 81 12.21 3.13 -5.99
N ASP A 82 12.11 2.06 -5.18
CA ASP A 82 10.96 1.84 -4.29
C ASP A 82 10.96 2.80 -3.08
N PRO A 83 10.03 3.76 -3.00
CA PRO A 83 9.99 4.72 -1.90
C PRO A 83 9.62 4.05 -0.57
N TRP A 84 8.95 2.89 -0.57
CA TRP A 84 8.65 2.14 0.65
C TRP A 84 9.89 1.45 1.22
N LEU A 85 10.88 1.14 0.38
CA LEU A 85 12.18 0.65 0.84
C LEU A 85 13.17 1.74 1.22
N ARG A 86 12.87 2.98 0.85
CA ARG A 86 13.62 4.16 1.27
C ARG A 86 12.83 4.97 2.30
N ILE A 87 11.91 4.33 3.02
CA ILE A 87 10.95 4.99 3.91
C ILE A 87 11.59 5.90 4.97
N ARG A 88 12.83 5.60 5.38
CA ARG A 88 13.59 6.46 6.31
C ARG A 88 13.92 7.83 5.74
N GLU A 89 14.03 7.95 4.42
CA GLU A 89 14.30 9.19 3.69
C GLU A 89 13.00 9.78 3.14
N THR A 90 12.15 8.94 2.53
CA THR A 90 10.97 9.38 1.77
C THR A 90 9.78 9.75 2.65
N LEU A 91 9.61 9.13 3.84
CA LEU A 91 8.49 9.47 4.71
C LEU A 91 8.63 10.86 5.35
N PRO A 92 9.80 11.27 5.89
CA PRO A 92 10.00 12.63 6.36
C PRO A 92 9.74 13.68 5.26
N GLU A 93 10.35 13.49 4.08
CA GLU A 93 10.19 14.38 2.92
C GLU A 93 8.72 14.51 2.52
N PHE A 94 8.03 13.37 2.40
CA PHE A 94 6.60 13.36 2.11
C PHE A 94 5.78 14.13 3.14
N LEU A 95 6.02 13.94 4.44
CA LEU A 95 5.22 14.60 5.49
C LEU A 95 5.41 16.12 5.48
N GLU A 96 6.64 16.59 5.25
CA GLU A 96 6.96 18.02 5.11
C GLU A 96 6.25 18.61 3.89
N ASP A 97 6.39 17.99 2.73
CA ASP A 97 5.82 18.47 1.47
C ASP A 97 4.29 18.40 1.46
N TYR A 98 3.73 17.28 1.92
CA TYR A 98 2.29 17.10 2.01
C TYR A 98 1.63 18.14 2.91
N THR A 99 2.23 18.43 4.08
CA THR A 99 1.70 19.45 5.01
C THR A 99 1.76 20.82 4.37
N ARG A 100 2.91 21.17 3.78
CA ARG A 100 3.12 22.46 3.09
C ARG A 100 2.11 22.66 1.95
N ILE A 101 1.97 21.69 1.06
CA ILE A 101 1.07 21.75 -0.10
C ILE A 101 -0.38 21.95 0.34
N ILE A 102 -0.83 21.26 1.38
CA ILE A 102 -2.21 21.42 1.87
C ILE A 102 -2.43 22.81 2.45
N VAL A 103 -1.52 23.29 3.29
CA VAL A 103 -1.65 24.63 3.89
C VAL A 103 -1.61 25.72 2.81
N GLU A 104 -0.69 25.64 1.85
CA GLU A 104 -0.55 26.61 0.77
C GLU A 104 -1.74 26.61 -0.21
N SER A 105 -2.35 25.45 -0.43
CA SER A 105 -3.57 25.34 -1.26
C SER A 105 -4.86 25.75 -0.54
N GLY A 106 -4.77 26.10 0.76
CA GLY A 106 -5.93 26.44 1.60
C GLY A 106 -6.78 25.22 1.96
N GLY A 107 -6.22 24.02 1.89
CA GLY A 107 -6.87 22.80 2.32
C GLY A 107 -6.89 22.67 3.85
N GLU A 108 -7.78 21.81 4.35
CA GLU A 108 -7.93 21.57 5.79
C GLU A 108 -7.17 20.29 6.20
N ILE A 109 -6.19 20.45 7.08
CA ILE A 109 -5.53 19.34 7.77
C ILE A 109 -5.40 19.68 9.25
N THR A 110 -5.87 18.76 10.10
CA THR A 110 -5.71 18.87 11.57
C THR A 110 -4.40 18.22 12.00
N GLY A 111 -3.88 18.64 13.15
CA GLY A 111 -2.70 18.01 13.74
C GLY A 111 -2.91 16.51 14.01
N GLU A 112 -4.09 16.14 14.50
CA GLU A 112 -4.45 14.74 14.70
C GLU A 112 -4.56 13.98 13.37
N GLY A 113 -5.10 14.61 12.33
CA GLY A 113 -5.17 14.05 10.97
C GLY A 113 -3.77 13.74 10.41
N LEU A 114 -2.82 14.65 10.59
CA LEU A 114 -1.42 14.45 10.18
C LEU A 114 -0.74 13.31 10.96
N GLN A 115 -0.95 13.25 12.27
CA GLN A 115 -0.43 12.17 13.12
C GLN A 115 -1.03 10.82 12.72
N ASN A 116 -2.34 10.77 12.48
CA ASN A 116 -3.05 9.58 12.02
C ASN A 116 -2.54 9.09 10.66
N LEU A 117 -2.24 10.01 9.75
CA LEU A 117 -1.62 9.71 8.46
C LEU A 117 -0.21 9.13 8.65
N ALA A 118 0.63 9.77 9.48
CA ALA A 118 1.99 9.32 9.73
C ALA A 118 2.04 7.91 10.33
N VAL A 119 1.21 7.63 11.35
CA VAL A 119 1.12 6.28 11.96
C VAL A 119 0.63 5.25 10.94
N ALA A 120 -0.35 5.62 10.10
CA ALA A 120 -0.83 4.76 9.03
C ALA A 120 0.29 4.41 8.05
N LEU A 121 1.09 5.39 7.63
CA LEU A 121 2.20 5.18 6.70
C LEU A 121 3.32 4.33 7.31
N VAL A 122 3.65 4.50 8.59
CA VAL A 122 4.62 3.63 9.28
C VAL A 122 4.14 2.17 9.30
N ARG A 123 2.85 1.94 9.55
CA ARG A 123 2.27 0.59 9.52
C ARG A 123 2.31 -0.03 8.13
N VAL A 124 1.95 0.74 7.10
CA VAL A 124 2.06 0.30 5.71
C VAL A 124 3.52 -0.02 5.37
N ALA A 125 4.45 0.88 5.66
CA ALA A 125 5.87 0.67 5.38
C ALA A 125 6.44 -0.59 6.06
N ARG A 126 6.05 -0.90 7.30
CA ARG A 126 6.42 -2.16 7.97
C ARG A 126 5.95 -3.39 7.19
N ALA A 127 4.70 -3.39 6.72
CA ALA A 127 4.17 -4.50 5.92
C ALA A 127 4.81 -4.58 4.52
N GLU A 128 5.09 -3.45 3.89
CA GLU A 128 5.81 -3.39 2.61
C GLU A 128 7.24 -3.94 2.76
N TRP A 129 7.91 -3.60 3.86
CA TRP A 129 9.25 -4.07 4.21
C TRP A 129 9.30 -5.58 4.51
N GLU A 130 8.33 -6.07 5.29
CA GLU A 130 8.19 -7.50 5.58
C GLU A 130 7.76 -8.29 4.33
N GLY A 131 6.85 -7.75 3.53
CA GLY A 131 6.41 -8.31 2.26
C GLY A 131 7.54 -8.47 1.24
N ALA A 132 8.56 -7.65 1.35
CA ALA A 132 9.82 -7.76 0.61
C ALA A 132 10.82 -8.79 1.16
N GLY A 133 10.45 -9.50 2.23
CA GLY A 133 11.32 -10.49 2.89
C GLY A 133 12.39 -9.87 3.78
N ARG A 134 12.29 -8.58 4.14
CA ARG A 134 13.25 -7.90 5.01
C ARG A 134 12.84 -7.96 6.49
N ASP A 135 13.82 -7.81 7.38
CA ASP A 135 13.54 -7.83 8.83
C ASP A 135 12.70 -6.62 9.26
N LYS A 136 11.50 -6.89 9.79
CA LYS A 136 10.59 -5.89 10.33
C LYS A 136 11.18 -5.07 11.48
N LYS A 137 12.23 -5.56 12.16
CA LYS A 137 12.96 -4.80 13.18
C LYS A 137 13.72 -3.61 12.62
N ALA A 138 13.94 -3.53 11.31
CA ALA A 138 14.59 -2.39 10.68
C ALA A 138 13.74 -1.10 10.75
N LEU A 139 12.42 -1.21 10.89
CA LEU A 139 11.49 -0.10 11.10
C LEU A 139 10.94 -0.16 12.52
N ASP A 140 11.83 0.04 13.49
CA ASP A 140 11.58 -0.13 14.91
C ASP A 140 10.73 1.00 15.54
N LYS A 141 10.61 0.95 16.86
CA LYS A 141 9.89 1.96 17.64
C LYS A 141 10.62 3.31 17.63
N ALA A 142 11.94 3.32 17.46
CA ALA A 142 12.71 4.57 17.36
C ALA A 142 12.36 5.32 16.08
N PHE A 143 12.26 4.62 14.94
CA PHE A 143 11.79 5.22 13.69
C PHE A 143 10.38 5.82 13.83
N GLU A 144 9.45 5.10 14.47
CA GLU A 144 8.10 5.61 14.72
C GLU A 144 8.11 6.87 15.59
N GLN A 145 8.96 6.92 16.62
CA GLN A 145 9.14 8.10 17.48
C GLN A 145 9.75 9.29 16.74
N GLU A 146 10.72 9.08 15.85
CA GLU A 146 11.30 10.12 15.00
C GLU A 146 10.25 10.76 14.09
N ILE A 147 9.41 9.94 13.48
CA ILE A 147 8.31 10.41 12.62
C ILE A 147 7.28 11.19 13.44
N LEU A 148 6.91 10.73 14.64
CA LEU A 148 5.99 11.46 15.51
C LEU A 148 6.58 12.80 15.98
N ALA A 149 7.88 12.84 16.29
CA ALA A 149 8.56 14.09 16.63
C ALA A 149 8.58 15.08 15.45
N LEU A 150 8.75 14.59 14.22
CA LEU A 150 8.58 15.41 13.02
C LEU A 150 7.16 15.97 12.91
N VAL A 151 6.14 15.14 13.11
CA VAL A 151 4.74 15.58 13.09
C VAL A 151 4.49 16.70 14.12
N GLU A 152 5.01 16.58 15.34
CA GLU A 152 4.87 17.64 16.35
C GLU A 152 5.54 18.96 15.94
N ARG A 153 6.71 18.88 15.28
CA ARG A 153 7.35 20.08 14.71
C ARG A 153 6.47 20.73 13.65
N LEU A 154 5.92 19.94 12.73
CA LEU A 154 5.05 20.42 11.65
C LEU A 154 3.74 21.03 12.18
N LYS A 155 3.12 20.41 13.20
CA LYS A 155 1.95 20.98 13.90
C LYS A 155 2.24 22.39 14.39
N THR A 156 3.40 22.58 15.02
CA THR A 156 3.82 23.87 15.59
C THR A 156 4.17 24.89 14.49
N GLU A 157 4.92 24.48 13.47
CA GLU A 157 5.38 25.33 12.38
C GLU A 157 4.22 25.88 11.54
N PHE A 158 3.29 25.01 11.16
CA PHE A 158 2.14 25.35 10.32
C PHE A 158 0.90 25.78 11.12
N LYS A 159 0.97 25.80 12.46
CA LYS A 159 -0.14 26.13 13.37
C LYS A 159 -1.41 25.34 13.05
N LEU A 160 -1.25 24.02 12.91
CA LEU A 160 -2.35 23.15 12.52
C LEU A 160 -3.43 23.14 13.61
N PRO A 161 -4.73 23.21 13.23
CA PRO A 161 -5.82 23.12 14.19
C PRO A 161 -5.87 21.72 14.83
N GLU A 162 -6.23 21.67 16.10
CA GLU A 162 -6.61 20.40 16.75
C GLU A 162 -7.98 19.97 16.21
N ALA A 163 -8.21 18.66 16.07
CA ALA A 163 -9.53 18.18 15.70
C ALA A 163 -10.51 18.57 16.82
N PRO A 164 -11.77 18.92 16.50
CA PRO A 164 -12.79 19.03 17.54
C PRO A 164 -12.91 17.66 18.21
N ASP A 165 -12.92 17.62 19.55
CA ASP A 165 -13.12 16.39 20.31
C ASP A 165 -14.32 15.64 19.72
N ALA A 166 -14.03 14.51 19.07
CA ALA A 166 -15.09 13.60 18.63
C ALA A 166 -15.72 13.06 19.91
N VAL A 167 -16.98 13.42 20.14
CA VAL A 167 -17.83 12.73 21.11
C VAL A 167 -17.81 11.26 20.71
N ASP A 168 -17.17 10.47 21.56
CA ASP A 168 -16.99 9.03 21.48
C ASP A 168 -18.38 8.38 21.27
N GLY A 169 -18.62 7.97 20.03
CA GLY A 169 -19.74 7.13 19.68
C GLY A 169 -19.19 5.72 19.53
N GLU A 170 -19.19 4.97 20.63
CA GLU A 170 -19.03 3.53 20.67
C GLU A 170 -19.83 2.90 19.51
N ASP A 171 -19.14 2.19 18.61
CA ASP A 171 -19.73 1.09 17.86
C ASP A 171 -18.85 -0.14 18.13
N ASP A 172 -19.25 -0.82 19.19
CA ASP A 172 -18.80 -2.10 19.68
C ASP A 172 -19.29 -3.18 18.72
N GLY A 173 -18.38 -3.68 17.88
CA GLY A 173 -18.64 -4.69 16.85
C GLY A 173 -17.78 -5.92 17.05
N GLU A 174 -17.75 -6.46 18.27
CA GLU A 174 -17.41 -7.87 18.51
C GLU A 174 -18.51 -8.76 17.89
N GLU A 175 -18.24 -9.41 16.76
CA GLU A 175 -18.93 -10.66 16.42
C GLU A 175 -17.88 -11.74 16.14
N GLU A 176 -17.79 -12.66 17.10
CA GLU A 176 -17.08 -13.92 17.05
C GLU A 176 -17.58 -14.77 15.86
N GLU A 177 -16.69 -15.18 14.96
CA GLU A 177 -17.02 -16.24 14.00
C GLU A 177 -16.97 -17.60 14.73
N GLU A 178 -18.15 -18.12 15.09
CA GLU A 178 -18.35 -19.53 15.45
C GLU A 178 -17.93 -20.46 14.30
N GLU A 179 -16.93 -21.30 14.55
CA GLU A 179 -16.59 -22.46 13.72
C GLU A 179 -17.73 -23.49 13.78
N VAL A 180 -18.62 -23.49 12.79
CA VAL A 180 -19.56 -24.59 12.56
C VAL A 180 -18.82 -25.75 11.89
N VAL A 181 -18.25 -26.66 12.68
CA VAL A 181 -17.76 -27.95 12.19
C VAL A 181 -18.97 -28.86 11.94
N VAL A 182 -19.38 -28.98 10.68
CA VAL A 182 -20.32 -30.02 10.24
C VAL A 182 -19.53 -31.31 10.02
N GLU A 183 -19.44 -32.17 11.02
CA GLU A 183 -19.06 -33.57 10.82
C GLU A 183 -20.32 -34.44 10.73
N GLY A 184 -20.72 -34.72 9.49
CA GLY A 184 -21.58 -35.85 9.18
C GLY A 184 -20.73 -37.07 8.82
N LYS A 185 -20.87 -38.15 9.61
CA LYS A 185 -21.06 -39.56 9.17
C LYS A 185 -20.52 -40.55 10.21
N ALA A 186 -21.43 -41.31 10.81
CA ALA A 186 -21.62 -42.75 10.54
C ALA A 186 -22.91 -43.23 11.22
#